data_AF-X1IJT2-F1
#
_entry.id   AF-X1IJT2-F1
#
_cell.length_a   1.000
_cell.length_b   1.000
_cell.length_c   1.000
_cell.angle_alpha   90.00
_cell.angle_beta   90.00
_cell.angle_gamma   90.00
#
_symmetry.space_group_name_H-M   'P 1'
#
loop_
_entity.id
_entity.type
_entity.pdbx_description
1 polymer ?
#
loop_
_entity_poly.entity_id
_entity_poly.type
_entity_poly.pdbx_seq_one_letter_code
_entity_poly.pdbx_strand_id
1 'polypeptide(L)'
;YQVVGARCFSATVVLFRFVPIGEAHRPGGLGSNLLDIKTIDLQRSGGLGVWCEFDQITPPSVDFLKGIAAGADDPVLHLDLIKIG
;
A
#
# COMPACT_ATOMS: atom_id res chain seq x y z
N TYR A 1 13.43 6.68 -5.08
CA TYR A 1 12.07 7.03 -4.60
C TYR A 1 11.89 6.44 -3.22
N GLN A 2 11.18 7.16 -2.34
CA GLN A 2 10.74 6.67 -1.04
C GLN A 2 9.23 6.52 -1.06
N VAL A 3 8.72 5.39 -0.58
CA VAL A 3 7.32 5.26 -0.17
C VAL A 3 7.20 5.76 1.25
N VAL A 4 6.36 6.78 1.47
CA VAL A 4 6.13 7.37 2.81
C VAL A 4 4.68 7.24 3.26
N GLY A 5 3.85 6.59 2.46
CA GLY A 5 2.45 6.36 2.78
C GLY A 5 1.70 5.79 1.59
N ALA A 6 0.54 5.19 1.87
CA ALA A 6 -0.35 4.71 0.84
C ALA A 6 -1.78 4.53 1.34
N ARG A 7 -2.75 4.68 0.45
CA ARG A 7 -4.16 4.32 0.71
C ARG A 7 -4.61 3.28 -0.31
N CYS A 8 -5.04 2.11 0.16
CA CYS A 8 -5.75 1.16 -0.68
C CYS A 8 -7.25 1.25 -0.43
N PHE A 9 -8.04 1.28 -1.51
CA PHE A 9 -9.49 1.23 -1.45
C PHE A 9 -10.05 0.21 -2.44
N SER A 10 -10.93 -0.68 -1.97
CA SER A 10 -11.68 -1.64 -2.79
C SER A 10 -12.90 -2.13 -2.02
N ALA A 11 -13.84 -2.82 -2.68
CA ALA A 11 -15.03 -3.34 -1.99
C ALA A 11 -14.68 -4.37 -0.91
N THR A 12 -13.64 -5.18 -1.11
CA THR A 12 -13.29 -6.28 -0.19
C THR A 12 -11.87 -6.28 0.33
N VAL A 13 -11.09 -5.23 0.06
CA VAL A 13 -9.70 -5.15 0.56
C VAL A 13 -9.65 -5.12 2.09
N VAL A 14 -8.69 -5.83 2.66
CA VAL A 14 -8.44 -5.89 4.10
C VAL A 14 -7.05 -5.33 4.41
N LEU A 15 -6.01 -5.83 3.74
CA LEU A 15 -4.62 -5.41 3.93
C LEU A 15 -3.93 -5.24 2.59
N PHE A 16 -2.85 -4.49 2.59
CA PHE A 16 -1.89 -4.47 1.49
C PHE A 16 -0.47 -4.35 2.05
N ARG A 17 0.52 -4.81 1.27
CA ARG A 17 1.94 -4.62 1.59
C ARG A 17 2.78 -4.43 0.34
N PHE A 18 3.85 -3.67 0.48
CA PHE A 18 4.91 -3.57 -0.52
C PHE A 18 5.91 -4.71 -0.36
N VAL A 19 6.44 -5.16 -1.48
CA VAL A 19 7.48 -6.19 -1.53
C VAL A 19 8.67 -5.62 -2.33
N PRO A 20 9.58 -4.89 -1.67
CA PRO A 20 10.79 -4.40 -2.31
C PRO A 20 11.74 -5.55 -2.66
N ILE A 21 12.48 -5.40 -3.75
CA ILE A 21 13.40 -6.44 -4.25
C ILE A 21 14.61 -6.54 -3.32
N GLY A 22 14.93 -7.75 -2.85
CA GLY A 22 16.09 -8.00 -1.99
C GLY A 22 15.89 -7.65 -0.51
N GLU A 23 14.74 -7.09 -0.13
CA GLU A 23 14.47 -6.65 1.24
C GLU A 23 13.63 -7.66 2.03
N ALA A 24 13.98 -7.83 3.31
CA ALA A 24 13.21 -8.66 4.23
C ALA A 24 11.96 -7.93 4.76
N HIS A 25 12.06 -6.60 4.95
CA HIS A 25 10.97 -5.79 5.47
C HIS A 25 9.92 -5.51 4.36
N ARG A 26 8.65 -5.78 4.66
CA ARG A 26 7.53 -5.68 3.72
C ARG A 26 6.43 -4.80 4.31
N PRO A 27 6.65 -3.47 4.33
CA PRO A 27 5.74 -2.51 4.97
C PRO A 27 4.38 -2.52 4.28
N GLY A 28 3.34 -2.16 5.02
CA GLY A 28 1.97 -2.19 4.51
C GLY A 28 1.01 -1.46 5.43
N GLY A 29 -0.27 -1.55 5.09
CA GLY A 29 -1.33 -0.88 5.85
C GLY A 29 -2.68 -1.56 5.73
N LEU A 30 -3.65 -1.01 6.45
CA LEU A 30 -5.04 -1.43 6.32
C LEU A 30 -5.61 -0.90 5.01
N GLY A 31 -6.36 -1.75 4.31
CA GLY A 31 -7.22 -1.34 3.23
C GLY A 31 -8.48 -0.66 3.77
N SER A 32 -9.01 0.29 3.03
CA SER A 32 -10.34 0.87 3.30
C SER A 32 -11.37 0.25 2.36
N ASN A 33 -12.58 -0.02 2.86
CA ASN A 33 -13.59 -0.72 2.09
C ASN A 33 -15.03 -0.25 2.39
N LEU A 34 -16.00 -0.84 1.68
CA LEU A 34 -17.44 -0.55 1.86
C LEU A 34 -18.03 -1.14 3.14
N LEU A 35 -17.27 -1.97 3.87
CA LEU A 35 -17.65 -2.64 5.11
C LEU A 35 -17.13 -1.89 6.35
N ASP A 36 -16.97 -0.56 6.24
CA ASP A 36 -16.57 0.33 7.32
C ASP A 36 -15.14 0.16 7.88
N ILE A 37 -14.21 -0.50 7.14
CA ILE A 37 -12.79 -0.34 7.47
C ILE A 37 -12.37 1.09 7.10
N LYS A 38 -12.24 1.94 8.12
CA LYS A 38 -11.85 3.34 7.97
C LYS A 38 -10.38 3.45 7.56
N THR A 39 -10.11 4.44 6.73
CA THR A 39 -8.74 4.83 6.39
C THR A 39 -7.99 5.26 7.66
N ILE A 40 -6.75 4.81 7.82
CA ILE A 40 -5.86 5.28 8.88
C ILE A 40 -5.08 6.47 8.34
N ASP A 41 -5.39 7.67 8.79
CA ASP A 41 -4.71 8.88 8.29
C ASP A 41 -3.20 8.88 8.56
N LEU A 42 -2.76 8.21 9.64
CA LEU A 42 -1.35 8.08 9.98
C LEU A 42 -0.54 7.34 8.89
N GLN A 43 -1.18 6.46 8.11
CA GLN A 43 -0.52 5.71 7.04
C GLN A 43 -0.31 6.55 5.76
N ARG A 44 -0.63 7.84 5.81
CA ARG A 44 -0.53 8.81 4.71
C ARG A 44 0.53 9.86 5.00
N SER A 45 1.04 10.47 3.93
CA SER A 45 1.81 11.71 3.98
C SER A 45 3.01 11.68 4.94
N GLY A 46 3.65 10.52 5.10
CA GLY A 46 4.82 10.36 5.98
C GLY A 46 4.52 10.16 7.46
N GLY A 47 3.25 10.01 7.87
CA GLY A 47 2.87 9.88 9.29
C GLY A 47 3.48 8.66 10.00
N LEU A 48 3.85 7.62 9.25
CA LEU A 48 4.55 6.42 9.74
C LEU A 48 6.02 6.34 9.30
N GLY A 49 6.59 7.44 8.79
CA GLY A 49 7.96 7.48 8.29
C GLY A 49 8.13 6.81 6.91
N VAL A 50 9.38 6.46 6.58
CA VAL A 50 9.74 5.81 5.31
C VAL A 50 9.47 4.31 5.38
N TRP A 51 8.71 3.80 4.42
CA TRP A 51 8.32 2.40 4.35
C TRP A 51 9.37 1.58 3.60
N CYS A 52 9.77 2.06 2.43
CA CYS A 52 10.85 1.49 1.63
C CYS A 52 11.42 2.51 0.64
N GLU A 53 12.61 2.21 0.12
CA GLU A 53 13.28 2.96 -0.92
C GLU A 53 13.51 2.07 -2.15
N PHE A 54 13.44 2.65 -3.34
CA PHE A 54 13.64 1.93 -4.61
C PHE A 54 14.04 2.87 -5.75
N ASP A 55 14.68 2.35 -6.79
CA ASP A 55 15.00 3.10 -8.01
C ASP A 55 13.91 2.95 -9.09
N GLN A 56 14.02 3.67 -10.21
CA GLN A 56 13.02 3.64 -11.29
C GLN A 56 12.94 2.32 -12.06
N ILE A 57 13.94 1.45 -11.94
CA ILE A 57 14.07 0.19 -12.70
C ILE A 57 13.59 -1.00 -11.85
N THR A 58 13.66 -0.88 -10.54
CA THR A 58 13.37 -1.94 -9.57
C THR A 58 12.25 -1.56 -8.58
N PRO A 59 11.06 -1.18 -9.06
CA PRO A 59 9.95 -0.83 -8.16
C PRO A 59 9.48 -2.04 -7.34
N PRO A 60 8.99 -1.80 -6.10
CA PRO A 60 8.38 -2.86 -5.30
C PRO A 60 7.09 -3.34 -5.97
N SER A 61 6.79 -4.64 -5.84
CA SER A 61 5.43 -5.13 -6.10
C SER A 61 4.52 -4.86 -4.90
N VAL A 62 3.21 -5.02 -5.10
CA VAL A 62 2.21 -4.86 -4.04
C VAL A 62 1.35 -6.11 -3.96
N ASP A 63 1.26 -6.68 -2.76
CA ASP A 63 0.33 -7.76 -2.45
C ASP A 63 -0.92 -7.18 -1.78
N PHE A 64 -2.09 -7.70 -2.12
CA PHE A 64 -3.36 -7.35 -1.50
C PHE A 64 -4.00 -8.58 -0.85
N LEU A 65 -4.45 -8.43 0.39
CA LEU A 65 -5.35 -9.38 1.05
C LEU A 65 -6.77 -8.86 0.89
N LYS A 66 -7.63 -9.65 0.24
CA LYS A 66 -9.03 -9.29 -0.02
C LYS A 66 -10.00 -10.43 0.31
N GLY A 67 -11.26 -10.07 0.53
CA GLY A 67 -12.34 -11.02 0.74
C GLY A 67 -12.62 -11.88 -0.50
N ILE A 68 -13.27 -13.02 -0.28
CA ILE A 68 -13.55 -14.05 -1.31
C ILE A 68 -14.69 -13.67 -2.27
N ALA A 69 -15.41 -12.55 -2.06
CA ALA A 69 -16.61 -12.24 -2.82
C ALA A 69 -16.33 -12.27 -4.33
N ALA A 70 -17.08 -13.14 -5.03
CA ALA A 70 -16.84 -13.57 -6.39
C ALA A 70 -17.07 -12.43 -7.40
N GLY A 71 -16.00 -11.73 -7.76
CA GLY A 71 -16.00 -10.71 -8.80
C GLY A 71 -14.60 -10.14 -9.03
N ALA A 72 -14.43 -9.42 -10.15
CA ALA A 72 -13.30 -8.53 -10.34
C ALA A 72 -13.40 -7.43 -9.27
N ASP A 73 -12.52 -7.51 -8.26
CA ASP A 73 -12.35 -6.46 -7.27
C ASP A 73 -11.10 -5.69 -7.72
N ASP A 74 -11.30 -4.42 -8.06
CA ASP A 74 -10.30 -3.52 -8.65
C ASP A 74 -9.73 -2.60 -7.57
N PRO A 75 -8.71 -3.03 -6.80
CA PRO A 75 -8.15 -2.22 -5.73
C PRO A 75 -7.47 -0.97 -6.30
N VAL A 76 -7.84 0.19 -5.77
CA VAL A 76 -7.20 1.46 -6.08
C VAL A 76 -6.15 1.75 -5.01
N LEU A 77 -4.88 1.84 -5.41
CA LEU A 77 -3.77 2.21 -4.54
C LEU A 77 -3.30 3.63 -4.85
N HIS A 78 -3.47 4.53 -3.88
CA HIS A 78 -2.86 5.86 -3.90
C HIS A 78 -1.53 5.80 -3.17
N LEU A 79 -0.45 6.21 -3.82
CA LEU A 79 0.91 6.19 -3.28
C LEU A 79 1.37 7.60 -2.92
N ASP A 80 1.94 7.75 -1.73
CA ASP A 80 2.65 8.96 -1.33
C ASP A 80 4.15 8.72 -1.56
N LEU A 81 4.69 9.31 -2.62
CA LEU A 81 6.07 9.11 -3.07
C LEU A 81 6.88 10.40 -2.96
N ILE A 82 8.12 10.25 -2.49
CA ILE A 82 9.14 11.30 -2.55
C ILE A 82 10.23 10.84 -3.50
N LYS A 83 10.57 11.66 -4.51
CA LYS A 83 11.77 11.42 -5.31
C LYS A 83 12.99 11.75 -4.45
N ILE A 84 13.91 10.80 -4.37
CA ILE A 84 15.21 10.94 -3.72
C ILE A 84 16.28 10.65 -4.76
N GLY A 85 17.33 11.48 -4.80
CA GLY A 85 18.38 11.43 -5.83
C GLY A 85 17.84 11.46 -7.25
#